data_AF-A0A1H1LL70-F1
#
_entry.id   AF-A0A1H1LL70-F1
#
_cell.length_a   1.000
_cell.length_b   1.000
_cell.length_c   1.000
_cell.angle_alpha   90.00
_cell.angle_beta   90.00
_cell.angle_gamma   90.00
#
_symmetry.space_group_name_H-M   'P 1'
#
loop_
_entity.id
_entity.type
_entity.pdbx_description
1 polymer ?
#
loop_
_entity_poly.entity_id
_entity_poly.type
_entity_poly.pdbx_seq_one_letter_code
_entity_poly.pdbx_strand_id
1 'polypeptide(L)'
;MRDFDQRPQHGRRLDISSLAAFDHFARHATSMHGWRIQDVDLSGRADALARLDGDGSLLLGADLPEGAKERLIGQGALVFDDVPHVPFNAYRSTLYTPDELVDGLEHGYGATFDARVYAWSRTRHHDIADTLAAALHDHSIDDALAEWVQGKRIVGIMGGHALRRDSAEYRRTAHLAHGLARAGRVVATGGGPGAMEAGNLGARAVALTPEELDDVLDELAAVPSFHGSIPAWIASARTVAARVGEGVSLGIPTWHYGHEPPNSFATAIAKYFQNSVREDILLRVASAGIVVLPGGGGTVQEIFQDACENSYAEEGAWAPLVLLGERYWSETLPAWPLLQAVMRGRPGEAGIALVDEVADAVAAIAAFEPAPSGASLHAAAPEDRR
;
A
#
# COMPACT_ATOMS: atom_id res chain seq x y z
N MET A 1 1.67 9.58 -21.39
CA MET A 1 0.43 9.52 -22.20
C MET A 1 -0.15 8.14 -21.94
N ARG A 2 -1.13 8.01 -21.03
CA ARG A 2 -1.70 6.70 -20.68
C ARG A 2 -2.45 6.17 -21.89
N ASP A 3 -2.27 4.89 -22.17
CA ASP A 3 -2.74 4.21 -23.36
C ASP A 3 -4.28 4.06 -23.29
N PHE A 4 -5.00 4.96 -23.95
CA PHE A 4 -6.47 4.92 -24.08
C PHE A 4 -6.91 4.08 -25.30
N ASP A 5 -6.02 3.26 -25.88
CA ASP A 5 -6.32 2.51 -27.11
C ASP A 5 -7.10 1.22 -26.84
N GLN A 6 -8.30 1.35 -26.27
CA GLN A 6 -9.30 0.29 -26.30
C GLN A 6 -10.60 0.83 -26.92
N ARG A 7 -10.77 0.54 -28.22
CA ARG A 7 -12.00 0.84 -28.97
C ARG A 7 -13.22 0.20 -28.31
N PRO A 8 -14.40 0.85 -28.34
CA PRO A 8 -15.60 0.33 -27.72
C PRO A 8 -16.09 -0.94 -28.42
N GLN A 9 -16.00 -2.07 -27.72
CA GLN A 9 -16.70 -3.31 -28.08
C GLN A 9 -17.88 -3.48 -27.13
N HIS A 10 -19.08 -3.72 -27.65
CA HIS A 10 -20.31 -3.91 -26.87
C HIS A 10 -20.13 -5.00 -25.79
N GLY A 11 -20.39 -4.66 -24.52
CA GLY A 11 -20.57 -5.65 -23.44
C GLY A 11 -19.52 -5.72 -22.32
N ARG A 12 -18.52 -4.81 -22.24
CA ARG A 12 -17.61 -4.76 -21.07
C ARG A 12 -18.04 -3.71 -20.04
N ARG A 13 -17.90 -4.09 -18.76
CA ARG A 13 -17.91 -3.14 -17.64
C ARG A 13 -16.77 -2.13 -17.82
N LEU A 14 -17.05 -0.86 -17.54
CA LEU A 14 -16.11 0.25 -17.67
C LEU A 14 -15.95 0.93 -16.31
N ASP A 15 -14.77 0.84 -15.73
CA ASP A 15 -14.44 1.49 -14.45
C ASP A 15 -13.90 2.91 -14.73
N ILE A 16 -14.50 3.91 -14.11
CA ILE A 16 -14.27 5.34 -14.34
C ILE A 16 -14.01 6.01 -12.98
N SER A 17 -12.74 6.28 -12.72
CA SER A 17 -12.22 6.91 -11.49
C SER A 17 -11.70 8.33 -11.71
N SER A 18 -11.96 8.94 -12.87
CA SER A 18 -11.54 10.31 -13.13
C SER A 18 -12.48 11.05 -14.08
N LEU A 19 -12.56 12.37 -13.90
CA LEU A 19 -13.34 13.25 -14.76
C LEU A 19 -12.86 13.20 -16.22
N ALA A 20 -11.54 13.07 -16.44
CA ALA A 20 -10.98 12.94 -17.78
C ALA A 20 -11.41 11.64 -18.48
N ALA A 21 -11.47 10.52 -17.76
CA ALA A 21 -11.98 9.25 -18.29
C ALA A 21 -13.47 9.36 -18.59
N PHE A 22 -14.27 9.95 -17.69
CA PHE A 22 -15.68 10.22 -17.93
C PHE A 22 -15.86 11.05 -19.21
N ASP A 23 -15.17 12.19 -19.34
CA ASP A 23 -15.25 13.07 -20.51
C ASP A 23 -14.79 12.38 -21.80
N HIS A 24 -13.82 11.47 -21.71
CA HIS A 24 -13.39 10.68 -22.86
C HIS A 24 -14.52 9.77 -23.38
N PHE A 25 -15.12 8.97 -22.51
CA PHE A 25 -16.17 8.02 -22.91
C PHE A 25 -17.50 8.72 -23.21
N ALA A 26 -17.88 9.72 -22.42
CA ALA A 26 -19.14 10.45 -22.55
C ALA A 26 -19.26 11.23 -23.87
N ARG A 27 -18.14 11.56 -24.53
CA ARG A 27 -18.14 12.19 -25.86
C ARG A 27 -18.68 11.29 -26.96
N HIS A 28 -18.60 9.98 -26.80
CA HIS A 28 -18.86 9.00 -27.86
C HIS A 28 -19.99 8.02 -27.51
N ALA A 29 -20.46 8.04 -26.27
CA ALA A 29 -21.49 7.14 -25.77
C ALA A 29 -22.87 7.80 -25.76
N THR A 30 -23.91 6.97 -25.92
CA THR A 30 -25.32 7.34 -25.68
C THR A 30 -25.90 6.67 -24.44
N SER A 31 -25.18 5.71 -23.86
CA SER A 31 -25.58 4.94 -22.68
C SER A 31 -24.37 4.69 -21.77
N MET A 32 -24.63 4.66 -20.46
CA MET A 32 -23.70 4.30 -19.40
C MET A 32 -23.87 2.85 -18.93
N HIS A 33 -24.56 2.00 -19.71
CA HIS A 33 -24.75 0.61 -19.33
C HIS A 33 -23.40 -0.10 -19.10
N GLY A 34 -23.24 -0.68 -17.91
CA GLY A 34 -21.99 -1.33 -17.48
C GLY A 34 -20.92 -0.36 -16.96
N TRP A 35 -21.17 0.95 -16.91
CA TRP A 35 -20.22 1.90 -16.32
C TRP A 35 -20.23 1.78 -14.79
N ARG A 36 -19.05 1.90 -14.18
CA ARG A 36 -18.80 1.94 -12.75
C ARG A 36 -18.04 3.24 -12.49
N ILE A 37 -18.74 4.27 -12.02
CA ILE A 37 -18.16 5.58 -11.75
C ILE A 37 -17.90 5.66 -10.25
N GLN A 38 -16.68 5.95 -9.86
CA GLN A 38 -16.26 5.97 -8.46
C GLN A 38 -15.49 7.24 -8.17
N ASP A 39 -15.91 8.01 -7.17
CA ASP A 39 -15.16 9.18 -6.66
C ASP A 39 -14.83 10.20 -7.76
N VAL A 40 -15.86 10.59 -8.53
CA VAL A 40 -15.72 11.55 -9.63
C VAL A 40 -16.65 12.72 -9.42
N ASP A 41 -16.09 13.94 -9.40
CA ASP A 41 -16.87 15.16 -9.44
C ASP A 41 -17.48 15.38 -10.83
N LEU A 42 -18.78 15.12 -10.94
CA LEU A 42 -19.59 15.33 -12.16
C LEU A 42 -20.53 16.53 -12.03
N SER A 43 -20.39 17.35 -10.98
CA SER A 43 -21.27 18.51 -10.73
C SER A 43 -21.31 19.46 -11.93
N GLY A 44 -20.17 19.62 -12.62
CA GLY A 44 -20.03 20.40 -13.86
C GLY A 44 -20.36 19.66 -15.16
N ARG A 45 -21.07 18.52 -15.12
CA ARG A 45 -21.35 17.65 -16.29
C ARG A 45 -22.84 17.41 -16.55
N ALA A 46 -23.69 18.35 -16.15
CA ALA A 46 -25.14 18.28 -16.37
C ALA A 46 -25.52 17.95 -17.83
N ASP A 47 -24.95 18.67 -18.81
CA ASP A 47 -25.26 18.46 -20.23
C ASP A 47 -24.83 17.07 -20.72
N ALA A 48 -23.69 16.57 -20.26
CA ALA A 48 -23.21 15.24 -20.64
C ALA A 48 -24.10 14.15 -20.06
N LEU A 49 -24.40 14.24 -18.76
CA LEU A 49 -25.28 13.31 -18.07
C LEU A 49 -26.70 13.32 -18.64
N ALA A 50 -27.22 14.48 -19.08
CA ALA A 50 -28.54 14.60 -19.66
C ALA A 50 -28.70 13.85 -21.00
N ARG A 51 -27.60 13.73 -21.77
CA ARG A 51 -27.59 13.01 -23.06
C ARG A 51 -27.41 11.49 -22.90
N LEU A 52 -26.88 11.05 -21.78
CA LEU A 52 -26.56 9.64 -21.52
C LEU A 52 -27.75 8.93 -20.86
N ASP A 53 -28.03 7.71 -21.32
CA ASP A 53 -28.93 6.77 -20.65
C ASP A 53 -28.22 6.08 -19.47
N GLY A 54 -28.76 6.23 -18.26
CA GLY A 54 -28.15 5.72 -17.02
C GLY A 54 -28.40 4.24 -16.72
N ASP A 55 -29.26 3.54 -17.47
CA ASP A 55 -29.61 2.15 -17.18
C ASP A 55 -28.39 1.23 -17.00
N GLY A 56 -28.37 0.46 -15.90
CA GLY A 56 -27.30 -0.50 -15.60
C GLY A 56 -25.94 0.11 -15.20
N SER A 57 -25.87 1.42 -14.98
CA SER A 57 -24.70 2.09 -14.42
C SER A 57 -24.66 1.99 -12.88
N LEU A 58 -23.44 2.02 -12.31
CA LEU A 58 -23.20 2.15 -10.88
C LEU A 58 -22.40 3.42 -10.62
N LEU A 59 -22.83 4.24 -9.68
CA LEU A 59 -22.16 5.46 -9.25
C LEU A 59 -21.91 5.36 -7.74
N LEU A 60 -20.65 5.47 -7.31
CA LEU A 60 -20.20 5.38 -5.93
C LEU A 60 -19.52 6.69 -5.53
N GLY A 61 -20.14 7.48 -4.64
CA GLY A 61 -19.55 8.74 -4.15
C GLY A 61 -19.26 9.76 -5.26
N ALA A 62 -20.12 9.84 -6.29
CA ALA A 62 -19.96 10.82 -7.37
C ALA A 62 -20.72 12.11 -7.04
N ASP A 63 -20.08 13.28 -7.18
CA ASP A 63 -20.78 14.56 -7.07
C ASP A 63 -21.65 14.77 -8.30
N LEU A 64 -22.96 14.80 -8.12
CA LEU A 64 -23.91 14.93 -9.22
C LEU A 64 -24.55 16.32 -9.27
N PRO A 65 -24.86 16.85 -10.47
CA PRO A 65 -25.63 18.07 -10.59
C PRO A 65 -27.05 17.88 -10.06
N GLU A 66 -27.69 18.98 -9.68
CA GLU A 66 -29.05 18.98 -9.14
C GLU A 66 -30.04 18.24 -10.07
N GLY A 67 -30.84 17.33 -9.49
CA GLY A 67 -31.82 16.52 -10.22
C GLY A 67 -31.25 15.38 -11.07
N ALA A 68 -29.93 15.28 -11.22
CA ALA A 68 -29.32 14.19 -12.01
C ALA A 68 -29.44 12.84 -11.31
N LYS A 69 -29.31 12.81 -9.98
CA LYS A 69 -29.43 11.60 -9.18
C LYS A 69 -30.80 10.93 -9.34
N GLU A 70 -31.88 11.67 -9.09
CA GLU A 70 -33.26 11.15 -9.18
C GLU A 70 -33.56 10.63 -10.57
N ARG A 71 -33.08 11.35 -11.60
CA ARG A 71 -33.22 10.93 -13.00
C ARG A 71 -32.46 9.63 -13.29
N LEU A 72 -31.20 9.53 -12.88
CA LEU A 72 -30.38 8.33 -13.10
C LEU A 72 -30.96 7.11 -12.39
N ILE A 73 -31.39 7.27 -11.13
CA ILE A 73 -32.09 6.20 -10.39
C ILE A 73 -33.37 5.81 -11.12
N GLY A 74 -34.16 6.78 -11.60
CA GLY A 74 -35.36 6.53 -12.40
C GLY A 74 -35.10 5.81 -13.73
N GLN A 75 -33.88 5.90 -14.26
CA GLN A 75 -33.42 5.17 -15.46
C GLN A 75 -32.90 3.76 -15.16
N GLY A 76 -32.75 3.37 -13.89
CA GLY A 76 -32.20 2.06 -13.51
C GLY A 76 -30.72 2.07 -13.10
N ALA A 77 -30.12 3.25 -12.89
CA ALA A 77 -28.79 3.36 -12.30
C ALA A 77 -28.82 3.04 -10.80
N LEU A 78 -27.75 2.43 -10.29
CA LEU A 78 -27.48 2.36 -8.85
C LEU A 78 -26.60 3.55 -8.46
N VAL A 79 -27.11 4.44 -7.62
CA VAL A 79 -26.38 5.62 -7.15
C VAL A 79 -26.24 5.55 -5.62
N PHE A 80 -25.00 5.50 -5.15
CA PHE A 80 -24.64 5.54 -3.74
C PHE A 80 -24.03 6.91 -3.43
N ASP A 81 -24.65 7.65 -2.52
CA ASP A 81 -24.10 8.91 -2.01
C ASP A 81 -22.88 8.65 -1.13
N ASP A 82 -22.11 9.71 -0.91
CA ASP A 82 -21.12 9.75 0.15
C ASP A 82 -21.73 9.37 1.50
N VAL A 83 -20.93 8.65 2.28
CA VAL A 83 -21.30 8.32 3.65
C VAL A 83 -21.28 9.61 4.47
N PRO A 84 -22.40 10.02 5.07
CA PRO A 84 -22.43 11.26 5.84
C PRO A 84 -21.68 11.11 7.17
N HIS A 85 -21.20 12.22 7.71
CA HIS A 85 -20.62 12.33 9.06
C HIS A 85 -19.34 11.52 9.33
N VAL A 86 -18.68 10.98 8.30
CA VAL A 86 -17.34 10.38 8.43
C VAL A 86 -16.24 11.39 8.05
N PRO A 87 -15.05 11.32 8.68
CA PRO A 87 -13.95 12.24 8.41
C PRO A 87 -13.07 11.86 7.21
N PHE A 88 -13.50 10.91 6.37
CA PHE A 88 -12.75 10.37 5.23
C PHE A 88 -13.68 10.11 4.05
N ASN A 89 -13.10 9.99 2.85
CA ASN A 89 -13.84 9.56 1.66
C ASN A 89 -13.90 8.02 1.61
N ALA A 90 -15.10 7.46 1.80
CA ALA A 90 -15.33 6.02 1.84
C ALA A 90 -15.27 5.34 0.46
N TYR A 91 -15.38 6.10 -0.63
CA TYR A 91 -15.39 5.57 -2.00
C TYR A 91 -14.13 5.95 -2.78
N ARG A 92 -13.11 6.49 -2.11
CA ARG A 92 -11.96 7.08 -2.77
C ARG A 92 -11.30 6.18 -3.81
N SER A 93 -10.91 6.75 -4.94
CA SER A 93 -10.36 6.00 -6.08
C SER A 93 -8.84 5.93 -6.14
N THR A 94 -8.15 6.56 -5.18
CA THR A 94 -6.69 6.66 -5.16
C THR A 94 -6.12 6.29 -3.80
N LEU A 95 -4.83 5.94 -3.75
CA LEU A 95 -4.10 5.74 -2.50
C LEU A 95 -3.80 7.09 -1.82
N TYR A 96 -3.55 7.08 -0.50
CA TYR A 96 -3.18 8.31 0.23
C TYR A 96 -1.75 8.73 -0.16
N THR A 97 -1.54 10.03 -0.16
CA THR A 97 -0.21 10.66 -0.12
C THR A 97 0.15 10.98 1.33
N PRO A 98 1.45 11.12 1.66
CA PRO A 98 1.87 11.59 2.97
C PRO A 98 1.28 12.96 3.35
N ASP A 99 1.08 13.84 2.36
CA ASP A 99 0.58 15.20 2.54
C ASP A 99 -0.87 15.20 3.00
N GLU A 100 -1.72 14.38 2.40
CA GLU A 100 -3.12 14.22 2.83
C GLU A 100 -3.22 13.74 4.27
N LEU A 101 -2.41 12.77 4.69
CA LEU A 101 -2.49 12.22 6.05
C LEU A 101 -2.12 13.25 7.12
N VAL A 102 -1.21 14.17 6.81
CA VAL A 102 -0.74 15.19 7.76
C VAL A 102 -1.40 16.55 7.54
N ASP A 103 -2.43 16.64 6.69
CA ASP A 103 -3.20 17.87 6.49
C ASP A 103 -3.76 18.37 7.84
N GLY A 104 -3.46 19.62 8.20
CA GLY A 104 -3.79 20.22 9.49
C GLY A 104 -2.65 20.21 10.54
N LEU A 105 -1.44 19.74 10.19
CA LEU A 105 -0.31 19.63 11.13
C LEU A 105 0.10 20.97 11.76
N GLU A 106 -0.10 22.09 11.07
CA GLU A 106 0.15 23.45 11.56
C GLU A 106 -0.71 23.81 12.78
N HIS A 107 -1.82 23.11 13.00
CA HIS A 107 -2.69 23.22 14.17
C HIS A 107 -2.38 22.16 15.26
N GLY A 108 -1.32 21.37 15.08
CA GLY A 108 -0.89 20.29 15.95
C GLY A 108 -1.30 18.90 15.45
N TYR A 109 -0.64 17.84 15.96
CA TYR A 109 -0.87 16.47 15.46
C TYR A 109 -2.31 15.99 15.62
N GLY A 110 -2.99 16.34 16.73
CA GLY A 110 -4.40 15.95 16.93
C GLY A 110 -5.37 16.57 15.92
N ALA A 111 -4.96 17.63 15.22
CA ALA A 111 -5.76 18.27 14.18
C ALA A 111 -5.52 17.65 12.80
N THR A 112 -4.57 16.72 12.63
CA THR A 112 -4.29 16.15 11.30
C THR A 112 -5.44 15.27 10.81
N PHE A 113 -5.58 15.14 9.50
CA PHE A 113 -6.50 14.15 8.90
C PHE A 113 -6.35 12.78 9.55
N ASP A 114 -5.11 12.29 9.66
CA ASP A 114 -4.83 10.98 10.23
C ASP A 114 -5.32 10.82 11.68
N ALA A 115 -5.06 11.82 12.52
CA ALA A 115 -5.46 11.79 13.92
C ALA A 115 -6.98 11.90 14.08
N ARG A 116 -7.67 12.69 13.24
CA ARG A 116 -9.13 12.81 13.24
C ARG A 116 -9.80 11.50 12.84
N VAL A 117 -9.30 10.84 11.79
CA VAL A 117 -9.81 9.53 11.34
C VAL A 117 -9.55 8.45 12.40
N TYR A 118 -8.38 8.45 13.03
CA TYR A 118 -8.11 7.55 14.16
C TYR A 118 -9.05 7.78 15.34
N ALA A 119 -9.31 9.03 15.72
CA ALA A 119 -10.23 9.35 16.81
C ALA A 119 -11.64 8.82 16.52
N TRP A 120 -12.14 9.00 15.28
CA TRP A 120 -13.40 8.44 14.82
C TRP A 120 -13.39 6.90 14.81
N SER A 121 -12.29 6.27 14.36
CA SER A 121 -12.23 4.82 14.23
C SER A 121 -12.32 4.07 15.57
N ARG A 122 -12.05 4.76 16.68
CA ARG A 122 -12.21 4.23 18.04
C ARG A 122 -13.67 4.19 18.51
N THR A 123 -14.56 4.97 17.90
CA THR A 123 -15.99 5.02 18.26
C THR A 123 -16.88 4.24 17.29
N ARG A 124 -16.36 3.87 16.11
CA ARG A 124 -17.11 3.25 15.01
C ARG A 124 -17.90 1.98 15.36
N HIS A 125 -17.50 1.23 16.39
CA HIS A 125 -18.15 -0.05 16.75
C HIS A 125 -19.54 0.12 17.36
N HIS A 126 -19.98 1.35 17.58
CA HIS A 126 -21.26 1.67 18.18
C HIS A 126 -22.38 1.90 17.13
N ASP A 127 -22.03 1.99 15.83
CA ASP A 127 -22.98 2.22 14.75
C ASP A 127 -22.70 1.32 13.54
N ILE A 128 -23.75 0.72 13.00
CA ILE A 128 -23.66 -0.11 11.79
C ILE A 128 -23.22 0.75 10.60
N ALA A 129 -23.70 1.99 10.49
CA ALA A 129 -23.31 2.91 9.43
C ALA A 129 -21.80 3.16 9.44
N ASP A 130 -21.21 3.40 10.61
CA ASP A 130 -19.77 3.62 10.76
C ASP A 130 -18.95 2.36 10.41
N THR A 131 -19.41 1.18 10.83
CA THR A 131 -18.73 -0.08 10.47
C THR A 131 -18.80 -0.37 8.98
N LEU A 132 -19.92 -0.05 8.33
CA LEU A 132 -20.08 -0.17 6.88
C LEU A 132 -19.18 0.85 6.15
N ALA A 133 -19.10 2.08 6.64
CA ALA A 133 -18.24 3.11 6.07
C ALA A 133 -16.76 2.71 6.07
N ALA A 134 -16.27 2.15 7.19
CA ALA A 134 -14.92 1.62 7.28
C ALA A 134 -14.68 0.46 6.31
N ALA A 135 -15.67 -0.43 6.12
CA ALA A 135 -15.57 -1.54 5.17
C ALA A 135 -15.56 -1.07 3.71
N LEU A 136 -16.40 -0.09 3.35
CA LEU A 136 -16.42 0.54 2.03
C LEU A 136 -15.09 1.24 1.71
N HIS A 137 -14.53 1.93 2.70
CA HIS A 137 -13.21 2.54 2.59
C HIS A 137 -12.13 1.49 2.32
N ASP A 138 -12.05 0.45 3.14
CA ASP A 138 -11.01 -0.59 2.98
C ASP A 138 -11.14 -1.29 1.62
N HIS A 139 -12.37 -1.56 1.15
CA HIS A 139 -12.62 -2.05 -0.21
C HIS A 139 -12.12 -1.10 -1.30
N SER A 140 -12.37 0.20 -1.15
CA SER A 140 -11.93 1.21 -2.12
C SER A 140 -10.40 1.34 -2.15
N ILE A 141 -9.73 1.17 -1.00
CA ILE A 141 -8.27 1.09 -0.93
C ILE A 141 -7.75 -0.17 -1.63
N ASP A 142 -8.41 -1.33 -1.48
CA ASP A 142 -8.03 -2.56 -2.18
C ASP A 142 -8.08 -2.39 -3.70
N ASP A 143 -9.13 -1.76 -4.22
CA ASP A 143 -9.28 -1.51 -5.66
C ASP A 143 -8.19 -0.54 -6.17
N ALA A 144 -7.96 0.58 -5.46
CA ALA A 144 -6.92 1.53 -5.78
C ALA A 144 -5.51 0.90 -5.70
N LEU A 145 -5.29 0.02 -4.73
CA LEU A 145 -4.03 -0.71 -4.57
C LEU A 145 -3.84 -1.71 -5.71
N ALA A 146 -4.89 -2.45 -6.09
CA ALA A 146 -4.86 -3.42 -7.18
C ALA A 146 -4.48 -2.76 -8.51
N GLU A 147 -4.96 -1.54 -8.80
CA GLU A 147 -4.49 -0.74 -9.94
C GLU A 147 -3.03 -0.30 -9.74
N TRP A 148 -2.71 0.23 -8.55
CA TRP A 148 -1.39 0.79 -8.28
C TRP A 148 -0.27 -0.26 -8.38
N VAL A 149 -0.48 -1.52 -7.99
CA VAL A 149 0.57 -2.55 -8.04
C VAL A 149 0.85 -3.08 -9.44
N GLN A 150 0.00 -2.81 -10.44
CA GLN A 150 0.16 -3.34 -11.79
C GLN A 150 1.50 -2.95 -12.41
N GLY A 151 2.16 -3.95 -13.01
CA GLY A 151 3.46 -3.81 -13.67
C GLY A 151 4.64 -3.55 -12.74
N LYS A 152 4.47 -3.57 -11.41
CA LYS A 152 5.53 -3.33 -10.44
C LYS A 152 6.08 -4.65 -9.90
N ARG A 153 7.39 -4.71 -9.74
CA ARG A 153 8.11 -5.80 -9.06
C ARG A 153 8.35 -5.34 -7.62
N ILE A 154 7.47 -5.74 -6.72
CA ILE A 154 7.42 -5.18 -5.36
C ILE A 154 8.16 -6.10 -4.39
N VAL A 155 8.99 -5.52 -3.54
CA VAL A 155 9.69 -6.21 -2.47
C VAL A 155 9.19 -5.69 -1.13
N GLY A 156 8.72 -6.60 -0.29
CA GLY A 156 8.32 -6.28 1.08
C GLY A 156 9.55 -6.17 1.99
N ILE A 157 9.63 -5.13 2.82
CA ILE A 157 10.59 -5.06 3.93
C ILE A 157 9.81 -5.13 5.23
N MET A 158 10.13 -6.14 6.04
CA MET A 158 9.56 -6.37 7.36
C MET A 158 10.59 -6.05 8.44
N GLY A 159 10.14 -5.44 9.53
CA GLY A 159 11.01 -5.11 10.65
C GLY A 159 10.28 -4.31 11.73
N GLY A 160 10.93 -4.17 12.88
CA GLY A 160 10.33 -3.52 14.05
C GLY A 160 10.05 -2.01 13.87
N HIS A 161 8.91 -1.57 14.40
CA HIS A 161 8.50 -0.15 14.47
C HIS A 161 9.39 0.70 15.43
N ALA A 162 10.20 0.06 16.27
CA ALA A 162 10.88 0.70 17.41
C ALA A 162 12.29 1.23 17.08
N LEU A 163 12.77 1.04 15.85
CA LEU A 163 14.08 1.56 15.45
C LEU A 163 14.10 3.09 15.52
N ARG A 164 15.19 3.62 16.05
CA ARG A 164 15.45 5.07 16.11
C ARG A 164 16.26 5.49 14.89
N ARG A 165 16.07 6.72 14.42
CA ARG A 165 16.78 7.24 13.23
C ARG A 165 18.30 7.34 13.42
N ASP A 166 18.77 7.40 14.68
CA ASP A 166 20.20 7.42 15.05
C ASP A 166 20.82 6.02 15.21
N SER A 167 20.07 4.94 14.95
CA SER A 167 20.56 3.57 15.07
C SER A 167 21.27 3.07 13.80
N ALA A 168 22.24 2.17 13.99
CA ALA A 168 22.93 1.52 12.87
C ALA A 168 21.97 0.65 12.03
N GLU A 169 20.97 0.05 12.67
CA GLU A 169 19.94 -0.77 12.04
C GLU A 169 19.02 0.06 11.15
N TYR A 170 18.68 1.29 11.55
CA TYR A 170 17.91 2.20 10.71
C TYR A 170 18.69 2.56 9.44
N ARG A 171 19.98 2.94 9.59
CA ARG A 171 20.88 3.19 8.46
C ARG A 171 21.01 1.97 7.54
N ARG A 172 21.22 0.79 8.11
CA ARG A 172 21.31 -0.48 7.36
C ARG A 172 20.03 -0.75 6.57
N THR A 173 18.87 -0.50 7.16
CA THR A 173 17.55 -0.68 6.51
C THR A 173 17.36 0.29 5.34
N ALA A 174 17.77 1.55 5.51
CA ALA A 174 17.72 2.53 4.43
C ALA A 174 18.62 2.13 3.26
N HIS A 175 19.85 1.66 3.53
CA HIS A 175 20.76 1.15 2.49
C HIS A 175 20.22 -0.10 1.78
N LEU A 176 19.57 -1.01 2.51
CA LEU A 176 18.88 -2.16 1.90
C LEU A 176 17.82 -1.72 0.90
N ALA A 177 16.91 -0.85 1.33
CA ALA A 177 15.85 -0.36 0.45
C ALA A 177 16.38 0.44 -0.73
N HIS A 178 17.43 1.23 -0.52
CA HIS A 178 18.12 1.96 -1.58
C HIS A 178 18.73 1.01 -2.62
N GLY A 179 19.42 -0.05 -2.18
CA GLY A 179 19.96 -1.07 -3.07
C GLY A 179 18.88 -1.82 -3.86
N LEU A 180 17.78 -2.18 -3.21
CA LEU A 180 16.62 -2.82 -3.86
C LEU A 180 15.99 -1.89 -4.92
N ALA A 181 15.81 -0.61 -4.60
CA ALA A 181 15.28 0.37 -5.55
C ALA A 181 16.21 0.56 -6.76
N ARG A 182 17.53 0.62 -6.54
CA ARG A 182 18.54 0.68 -7.61
C ARG A 182 18.58 -0.59 -8.47
N ALA A 183 18.15 -1.72 -7.92
CA ALA A 183 17.95 -2.98 -8.66
C ALA A 183 16.60 -3.04 -9.40
N GLY A 184 15.85 -1.93 -9.49
CA GLY A 184 14.59 -1.84 -10.23
C GLY A 184 13.39 -2.45 -9.49
N ARG A 185 13.47 -2.56 -8.16
CA ARG A 185 12.37 -3.04 -7.30
C ARG A 185 11.62 -1.88 -6.67
N VAL A 186 10.33 -2.05 -6.45
CA VAL A 186 9.51 -1.11 -5.68
C VAL A 186 9.45 -1.61 -4.25
N VAL A 187 9.81 -0.79 -3.27
CA VAL A 187 9.79 -1.20 -1.85
C VAL A 187 8.41 -0.96 -1.26
N ALA A 188 7.86 -1.98 -0.61
CA ALA A 188 6.67 -1.89 0.23
C ALA A 188 7.01 -2.14 1.70
N THR A 189 6.43 -1.35 2.59
CA THR A 189 6.59 -1.50 4.04
C THR A 189 5.24 -1.36 4.74
N GLY A 190 5.22 -1.57 6.05
CA GLY A 190 4.06 -1.31 6.87
C GLY A 190 3.68 0.17 7.08
N GLY A 191 4.43 1.13 6.55
CA GLY A 191 4.07 2.56 6.53
C GLY A 191 4.22 3.33 7.85
N GLY A 192 4.66 2.67 8.92
CA GLY A 192 4.92 3.29 10.24
C GLY A 192 6.35 3.80 10.42
N PRO A 193 6.76 4.10 11.67
CA PRO A 193 8.11 4.54 12.03
C PRO A 193 9.15 3.40 11.99
N GLY A 194 10.41 3.71 12.31
CA GLY A 194 11.47 2.71 12.47
C GLY A 194 11.89 2.07 11.16
N ALA A 195 11.96 0.73 11.10
CA ALA A 195 12.39 0.01 9.91
C ALA A 195 11.53 0.32 8.67
N MET A 196 10.23 0.54 8.88
CA MET A 196 9.28 0.88 7.83
C MET A 196 9.59 2.26 7.23
N GLU A 197 9.85 3.25 8.07
CA GLU A 197 10.27 4.59 7.63
C GLU A 197 11.61 4.54 6.88
N ALA A 198 12.61 3.85 7.44
CA ALA A 198 13.92 3.69 6.81
C ALA A 198 13.81 3.03 5.43
N GLY A 199 12.97 2.00 5.30
CA GLY A 199 12.72 1.32 4.04
C GLY A 199 12.09 2.25 2.99
N ASN A 200 11.08 3.04 3.38
CA ASN A 200 10.51 4.01 2.45
C ASN A 200 11.48 5.14 2.08
N LEU A 201 12.29 5.62 3.03
CA LEU A 201 13.34 6.62 2.78
C LEU A 201 14.35 6.13 1.75
N GLY A 202 14.95 4.96 2.00
CA GLY A 202 15.98 4.40 1.12
C GLY A 202 15.48 4.20 -0.30
N ALA A 203 14.24 3.72 -0.46
CA ALA A 203 13.62 3.55 -1.77
C ALA A 203 13.33 4.89 -2.46
N ARG A 204 12.85 5.90 -1.72
CA ARG A 204 12.59 7.24 -2.25
C ARG A 204 13.87 7.92 -2.74
N ALA A 205 14.98 7.70 -2.03
CA ALA A 205 16.29 8.27 -2.28
C ALA A 205 17.11 7.55 -3.37
N VAL A 206 16.47 6.78 -4.27
CA VAL A 206 17.12 5.97 -5.32
C VAL A 206 18.12 6.74 -6.21
N ALA A 207 17.94 8.05 -6.37
CA ALA A 207 18.79 8.91 -7.18
C ALA A 207 20.10 9.31 -6.48
N LEU A 208 20.19 9.14 -5.16
CA LEU A 208 21.35 9.52 -4.37
C LEU A 208 22.50 8.50 -4.50
N THR A 209 23.73 8.95 -4.27
CA THR A 209 24.83 8.04 -3.95
C THR A 209 24.68 7.48 -2.52
N PRO A 210 25.32 6.36 -2.18
CA PRO A 210 25.35 5.87 -0.80
C PRO A 210 25.83 6.91 0.21
N GLU A 211 26.80 7.73 -0.15
CA GLU A 211 27.35 8.80 0.70
C GLU A 211 26.33 9.94 0.89
N GLU A 212 25.64 10.36 -0.17
CA GLU A 212 24.57 11.36 -0.07
C GLU A 212 23.37 10.84 0.76
N LEU A 213 23.07 9.55 0.68
CA LEU A 213 22.09 8.91 1.57
C LEU A 213 22.57 8.94 3.02
N ASP A 214 23.86 8.73 3.27
CA ASP A 214 24.41 8.79 4.62
C ASP A 214 24.29 10.19 5.24
N ASP A 215 24.53 11.25 4.45
CA ASP A 215 24.34 12.64 4.87
C ASP A 215 22.88 12.95 5.26
N VAL A 216 21.93 12.44 4.46
CA VAL A 216 20.49 12.56 4.75
C VAL A 216 20.11 11.84 6.05
N LEU A 217 20.67 10.66 6.28
CA LEU A 217 20.42 9.89 7.49
C LEU A 217 21.00 10.57 8.73
N ASP A 218 22.17 11.20 8.61
CA ASP A 218 22.78 11.99 9.69
C ASP A 218 21.91 13.21 10.04
N GLU A 219 21.31 13.88 9.06
CA GLU A 219 20.36 14.97 9.29
C GLU A 219 19.12 14.47 10.06
N LEU A 220 18.55 13.33 9.68
CA LEU A 220 17.38 12.75 10.35
C LEU A 220 17.66 12.28 11.77
N ALA A 221 18.89 11.88 12.07
CA ALA A 221 19.32 11.46 13.40
C ALA A 221 19.17 12.58 14.45
N ALA A 222 19.10 13.85 14.04
CA ALA A 222 18.84 14.98 14.94
C ALA A 222 17.46 14.94 15.62
N VAL A 223 16.48 14.25 15.02
CA VAL A 223 15.15 14.01 15.61
C VAL A 223 14.90 12.50 15.65
N PRO A 224 15.55 11.78 16.58
CA PRO A 224 15.72 10.32 16.46
C PRO A 224 14.45 9.50 16.72
N SER A 225 13.43 10.09 17.33
CA SER A 225 12.19 9.44 17.70
C SER A 225 11.02 10.41 17.62
N PHE A 226 9.83 9.90 17.32
CA PHE A 226 8.57 10.65 17.40
C PHE A 226 8.10 10.88 18.84
N HIS A 227 8.66 10.12 19.79
CA HIS A 227 8.38 10.31 21.21
C HIS A 227 8.92 11.67 21.67
N GLY A 228 8.04 12.52 22.19
CA GLY A 228 8.34 13.89 22.60
C GLY A 228 7.65 14.93 21.71
N SER A 229 7.80 14.84 20.39
CA SER A 229 7.12 15.73 19.45
C SER A 229 6.91 15.07 18.08
N ILE A 230 5.72 14.53 17.87
CA ILE A 230 5.29 14.00 16.56
C ILE A 230 5.39 15.09 15.48
N PRO A 231 4.92 16.35 15.68
CA PRO A 231 5.04 17.39 14.66
C PRO A 231 6.49 17.68 14.24
N ALA A 232 7.44 17.72 15.17
CA ALA A 232 8.86 17.94 14.83
C ALA A 232 9.46 16.74 14.07
N TRP A 233 9.07 15.53 14.46
CA TRP A 233 9.50 14.29 13.79
C TRP A 233 8.97 14.18 12.35
N ILE A 234 7.72 14.57 12.11
CA ILE A 234 7.14 14.67 10.76
C ILE A 234 7.81 15.80 9.97
N ALA A 235 7.94 16.99 10.55
CA ALA A 235 8.49 18.16 9.84
C ALA A 235 9.95 17.94 9.37
N SER A 236 10.77 17.30 10.19
CA SER A 236 12.15 16.91 9.82
C SER A 236 12.16 15.94 8.64
N ALA A 237 11.33 14.89 8.66
CA ALA A 237 11.23 13.95 7.54
C ALA A 237 10.71 14.61 6.26
N ARG A 238 9.72 15.51 6.35
CA ARG A 238 9.18 16.23 5.18
C ARG A 238 10.22 17.15 4.53
N THR A 239 11.07 17.78 5.33
CA THR A 239 12.18 18.63 4.84
C THR A 239 13.18 17.82 4.02
N VAL A 240 13.45 16.58 4.43
CA VAL A 240 14.26 15.63 3.67
C VAL A 240 13.51 15.13 2.43
N ALA A 241 12.26 14.68 2.59
CA ALA A 241 11.45 14.09 1.55
C ALA A 241 11.24 15.00 0.33
N ALA A 242 11.26 16.32 0.54
CA ALA A 242 11.18 17.34 -0.50
C ALA A 242 12.44 17.45 -1.37
N ARG A 243 13.61 16.98 -0.88
CA ARG A 243 14.91 17.12 -1.56
C ARG A 243 15.40 15.82 -2.20
N VAL A 244 15.08 14.67 -1.62
CA VAL A 244 15.63 13.36 -2.06
C VAL A 244 14.80 12.65 -3.13
N GLY A 245 13.63 13.21 -3.52
CA GLY A 245 12.57 12.42 -4.16
C GLY A 245 12.69 12.22 -5.66
N GLU A 246 12.88 10.97 -6.08
CA GLU A 246 12.52 10.43 -7.42
C GLU A 246 12.10 8.94 -7.40
N GLY A 247 12.32 8.21 -6.30
CA GLY A 247 11.95 6.80 -6.18
C GLY A 247 10.47 6.55 -5.91
N VAL A 248 10.05 5.30 -6.03
CA VAL A 248 8.67 4.84 -5.77
C VAL A 248 8.67 3.83 -4.64
N SER A 249 7.80 4.05 -3.65
CA SER A 249 7.58 3.13 -2.55
C SER A 249 6.15 3.15 -2.02
N LEU A 250 5.73 2.03 -1.45
CA LEU A 250 4.41 1.83 -0.84
C LEU A 250 4.54 1.75 0.69
N GLY A 251 3.62 2.39 1.40
CA GLY A 251 3.37 2.16 2.83
C GLY A 251 1.98 1.58 3.04
N ILE A 252 1.85 0.58 3.91
CA ILE A 252 0.56 -0.06 4.21
C ILE A 252 0.24 0.03 5.71
N PRO A 253 -0.05 1.24 6.25
CA PRO A 253 -0.33 1.43 7.67
C PRO A 253 -1.78 1.09 8.01
N THR A 254 -2.13 1.20 9.29
CA THR A 254 -3.51 1.03 9.78
C THR A 254 -3.86 2.06 10.85
N TRP A 255 -5.14 2.41 10.96
CA TRP A 255 -5.64 3.17 12.12
C TRP A 255 -5.80 2.31 13.39
N HIS A 256 -5.67 0.99 13.31
CA HIS A 256 -5.60 0.14 14.51
C HIS A 256 -4.42 0.55 15.42
N TYR A 257 -3.28 0.85 14.81
CA TYR A 257 -2.10 1.39 15.47
C TYR A 257 -2.00 2.92 15.34
N GLY A 258 -3.11 3.67 15.48
CA GLY A 258 -3.10 5.13 15.29
C GLY A 258 -2.28 5.95 16.30
N HIS A 259 -1.57 5.29 17.23
CA HIS A 259 -0.54 5.91 18.05
C HIS A 259 0.83 5.95 17.34
N GLU A 260 1.01 5.21 16.26
CA GLU A 260 2.15 5.29 15.35
C GLU A 260 1.85 6.31 14.25
N PRO A 261 2.62 7.42 14.16
CA PRO A 261 2.41 8.39 13.10
C PRO A 261 2.82 7.80 11.74
N PRO A 262 2.12 8.17 10.65
CA PRO A 262 2.49 7.73 9.31
C PRO A 262 3.86 8.31 8.93
N ASN A 263 4.71 7.50 8.28
CA ASN A 263 5.99 8.02 7.80
C ASN A 263 5.81 8.95 6.58
N SER A 264 6.77 9.87 6.41
CA SER A 264 6.69 10.91 5.36
C SER A 264 7.41 10.55 4.06
N PHE A 265 7.98 9.34 3.96
CA PHE A 265 8.81 8.96 2.81
C PHE A 265 8.07 8.11 1.79
N ALA A 266 7.04 7.36 2.21
CA ALA A 266 6.20 6.60 1.29
C ALA A 266 5.65 7.49 0.17
N THR A 267 5.64 7.01 -1.07
CA THR A 267 5.09 7.78 -2.20
C THR A 267 3.63 7.47 -2.50
N ALA A 268 3.16 6.32 -2.04
CA ALA A 268 1.75 5.94 -2.03
C ALA A 268 1.47 5.19 -0.73
N ILE A 269 0.27 5.37 -0.18
CA ILE A 269 -0.11 4.83 1.13
C ILE A 269 -1.48 4.16 1.05
N ALA A 270 -1.51 2.85 1.25
CA ALA A 270 -2.72 2.05 1.40
C ALA A 270 -3.02 1.89 2.90
N LYS A 271 -3.75 2.85 3.49
CA LYS A 271 -4.05 2.85 4.93
C LYS A 271 -5.40 2.17 5.19
N TYR A 272 -5.45 1.23 6.14
CA TYR A 272 -6.65 0.41 6.39
C TYR A 272 -7.24 0.60 7.80
N PHE A 273 -8.55 0.38 7.94
CA PHE A 273 -9.20 0.24 9.24
C PHE A 273 -9.04 -1.17 9.83
N GLN A 274 -9.17 -2.21 9.01
CA GLN A 274 -9.02 -3.59 9.45
C GLN A 274 -7.56 -4.05 9.45
N ASN A 275 -6.99 -4.26 10.65
CA ASN A 275 -5.61 -4.71 10.79
C ASN A 275 -5.38 -6.11 10.20
N SER A 276 -6.33 -7.03 10.34
CA SER A 276 -6.22 -8.40 9.80
C SER A 276 -6.06 -8.42 8.29
N VAL A 277 -6.74 -7.51 7.58
CA VAL A 277 -6.62 -7.35 6.13
C VAL A 277 -5.26 -6.74 5.80
N ARG A 278 -4.86 -5.68 6.52
CA ARG A 278 -3.56 -5.02 6.36
C ARG A 278 -2.35 -5.96 6.53
N GLU A 279 -2.39 -6.87 7.49
CA GLU A 279 -1.30 -7.83 7.75
C GLU A 279 -1.06 -8.77 6.56
N ASP A 280 -2.12 -9.16 5.87
CA ASP A 280 -2.06 -10.04 4.69
C ASP A 280 -1.57 -9.30 3.43
N ILE A 281 -1.99 -8.04 3.26
CA ILE A 281 -1.76 -7.30 2.02
C ILE A 281 -0.28 -7.10 1.71
N LEU A 282 0.56 -6.81 2.72
CA LEU A 282 2.00 -6.60 2.46
C LEU A 282 2.64 -7.83 1.83
N LEU A 283 2.27 -9.03 2.29
CA LEU A 283 2.71 -10.30 1.70
C LEU A 283 2.17 -10.44 0.28
N ARG A 284 0.86 -10.21 0.12
CA ARG A 284 0.15 -10.36 -1.15
C ARG A 284 0.66 -9.45 -2.26
N VAL A 285 1.16 -8.27 -1.94
CA VAL A 285 1.68 -7.35 -2.96
C VAL A 285 3.16 -7.58 -3.26
N ALA A 286 3.90 -8.32 -2.42
CA ALA A 286 5.35 -8.51 -2.50
C ALA A 286 5.77 -9.53 -3.58
N SER A 287 5.38 -9.27 -4.83
CA SER A 287 5.56 -10.16 -5.99
C SER A 287 7.01 -10.48 -6.38
N ALA A 288 7.99 -9.74 -5.86
CA ALA A 288 9.41 -9.90 -6.16
C ALA A 288 10.24 -10.35 -4.95
N GLY A 289 9.60 -10.68 -3.83
CA GLY A 289 10.25 -11.21 -2.63
C GLY A 289 10.07 -10.35 -1.39
N ILE A 290 10.57 -10.87 -0.28
CA ILE A 290 10.46 -10.30 1.05
C ILE A 290 11.82 -10.34 1.71
N VAL A 291 12.21 -9.22 2.33
CA VAL A 291 13.39 -9.14 3.21
C VAL A 291 12.94 -8.90 4.64
N VAL A 292 13.36 -9.77 5.55
CA VAL A 292 12.96 -9.77 6.95
C VAL A 292 14.13 -9.36 7.84
N LEU A 293 13.98 -8.21 8.49
CA LEU A 293 14.93 -7.66 9.46
C LEU A 293 14.61 -8.16 10.87
N PRO A 294 15.57 -8.13 11.82
CA PRO A 294 15.33 -8.51 13.21
C PRO A 294 14.09 -7.81 13.80
N GLY A 295 13.20 -8.60 14.39
CA GLY A 295 11.88 -8.14 14.80
C GLY A 295 11.20 -9.08 15.81
N GLY A 296 10.01 -8.70 16.28
CA GLY A 296 9.29 -9.41 17.33
C GLY A 296 8.30 -10.46 16.82
N GLY A 297 7.28 -10.76 17.61
CA GLY A 297 6.27 -11.78 17.29
C GLY A 297 5.52 -11.53 15.98
N GLY A 298 5.19 -10.27 15.65
CA GLY A 298 4.56 -9.92 14.37
C GLY A 298 5.46 -10.26 13.17
N THR A 299 6.75 -9.93 13.25
CA THR A 299 7.72 -10.27 12.19
C THR A 299 7.89 -11.79 12.03
N VAL A 300 7.86 -12.54 13.13
CA VAL A 300 7.86 -14.03 13.05
C VAL A 300 6.58 -14.56 12.42
N GLN A 301 5.43 -13.99 12.73
CA GLN A 301 4.17 -14.35 12.08
C GLN A 301 4.26 -14.15 10.56
N GLU A 302 4.78 -13.00 10.12
CA GLU A 302 4.94 -12.68 8.70
C GLU A 302 5.88 -13.68 7.97
N ILE A 303 7.00 -14.09 8.58
CA ILE A 303 7.89 -15.13 8.03
C ILE A 303 7.11 -16.40 7.70
N PHE A 304 6.28 -16.87 8.62
CA PHE A 304 5.58 -18.14 8.47
C PHE A 304 4.27 -18.03 7.68
N GLN A 305 3.69 -16.85 7.55
CA GLN A 305 2.62 -16.59 6.59
C GLN A 305 3.15 -16.71 5.15
N ASP A 306 4.26 -16.02 4.83
CA ASP A 306 4.89 -16.12 3.51
C ASP A 306 5.40 -17.53 3.21
N ALA A 307 6.10 -18.17 4.16
CA ALA A 307 6.59 -19.53 4.00
C ALA A 307 5.45 -20.53 3.76
N CYS A 308 4.27 -20.31 4.38
CA CYS A 308 3.09 -21.13 4.13
C CYS A 308 2.67 -21.03 2.65
N GLU A 309 2.52 -19.81 2.12
CA GLU A 309 2.17 -19.60 0.71
C GLU A 309 3.20 -20.24 -0.24
N ASN A 310 4.48 -19.92 -0.02
CA ASN A 310 5.59 -20.44 -0.80
C ASN A 310 5.75 -21.98 -0.72
N SER A 311 5.22 -22.62 0.34
CA SER A 311 5.25 -24.08 0.48
C SER A 311 4.23 -24.81 -0.41
N TYR A 312 3.17 -24.11 -0.83
CA TYR A 312 2.09 -24.63 -1.68
C TYR A 312 2.10 -24.08 -3.10
N ALA A 313 3.02 -23.16 -3.41
CA ALA A 313 3.22 -22.60 -4.74
C ALA A 313 3.42 -23.68 -5.82
N GLU A 314 3.02 -23.38 -7.06
CA GLU A 314 3.46 -24.18 -8.21
C GLU A 314 5.00 -24.05 -8.39
N GLU A 315 5.60 -25.01 -9.09
CA GLU A 315 7.05 -24.99 -9.32
C GLU A 315 7.45 -23.71 -10.10
N GLY A 316 8.30 -22.88 -9.50
CA GLY A 316 8.70 -21.59 -10.05
C GLY A 316 7.73 -20.43 -9.79
N ALA A 317 6.62 -20.66 -9.08
CA ALA A 317 5.63 -19.66 -8.70
C ALA A 317 5.74 -19.25 -7.21
N TRP A 318 6.97 -19.09 -6.72
CA TRP A 318 7.30 -18.63 -5.36
C TRP A 318 8.06 -17.29 -5.43
N ALA A 319 8.05 -16.52 -4.35
CA ALA A 319 8.84 -15.29 -4.21
C ALA A 319 9.96 -15.50 -3.16
N PRO A 320 11.17 -14.91 -3.33
CA PRO A 320 12.26 -15.13 -2.38
C PRO A 320 11.93 -14.58 -0.98
N LEU A 321 12.30 -15.33 0.05
CA LEU A 321 12.19 -14.93 1.46
C LEU A 321 13.58 -14.87 2.09
N VAL A 322 14.08 -13.66 2.29
CA VAL A 322 15.46 -13.41 2.74
C VAL A 322 15.45 -12.88 4.17
N LEU A 323 16.04 -13.63 5.09
CA LEU A 323 16.23 -13.20 6.48
C LEU A 323 17.60 -12.52 6.60
N LEU A 324 17.62 -11.28 7.09
CA LEU A 324 18.84 -10.52 7.35
C LEU A 324 19.18 -10.59 8.85
N GLY A 325 20.39 -11.04 9.20
CA GLY A 325 20.87 -11.20 10.58
C GLY A 325 20.99 -12.66 11.00
N GLU A 326 22.04 -13.34 10.55
CA GLU A 326 22.31 -14.77 10.76
C GLU A 326 22.21 -15.18 12.23
N ARG A 327 22.95 -14.46 13.08
CA ARG A 327 22.97 -14.73 14.51
C ARG A 327 21.61 -14.50 15.17
N TYR A 328 20.86 -13.49 14.72
CA TYR A 328 19.54 -13.21 15.28
C TYR A 328 18.59 -14.37 14.98
N TRP A 329 18.50 -14.78 13.72
CA TRP A 329 17.56 -15.80 13.26
C TRP A 329 17.98 -17.25 13.50
N SER A 330 19.24 -17.48 13.88
CA SER A 330 19.76 -18.82 14.22
C SER A 330 19.90 -19.06 15.72
N GLU A 331 20.18 -18.00 16.51
CA GLU A 331 20.45 -18.14 17.96
C GLU A 331 19.46 -17.39 18.84
N THR A 332 19.18 -16.11 18.54
CA THR A 332 18.41 -15.23 19.44
C THR A 332 16.91 -15.53 19.36
N LEU A 333 16.39 -15.62 18.14
CA LEU A 333 15.03 -15.98 17.82
C LEU A 333 15.11 -16.98 16.66
N PRO A 334 15.28 -18.30 16.95
CA PRO A 334 15.72 -19.30 15.99
C PRO A 334 14.63 -19.70 14.98
N ALA A 335 14.14 -18.74 14.20
CA ALA A 335 13.16 -18.95 13.14
C ALA A 335 13.78 -19.66 11.94
N TRP A 336 15.07 -19.45 11.66
CA TRP A 336 15.72 -20.02 10.48
C TRP A 336 15.74 -21.56 10.47
N PRO A 337 16.17 -22.26 11.55
CA PRO A 337 16.12 -23.72 11.58
C PRO A 337 14.72 -24.29 11.35
N LEU A 338 13.69 -23.62 11.87
CA LEU A 338 12.30 -24.02 11.66
C LEU A 338 11.85 -23.75 10.22
N LEU A 339 12.18 -22.59 9.65
CA LEU A 339 11.89 -22.25 8.25
C LEU A 339 12.50 -23.29 7.30
N GLN A 340 13.76 -23.66 7.50
CA GLN A 340 14.42 -24.71 6.73
C GLN A 340 13.70 -26.06 6.84
N ALA A 341 13.22 -26.41 8.05
CA ALA A 341 12.49 -27.65 8.26
C ALA A 341 11.12 -27.66 7.57
N VAL A 342 10.39 -26.54 7.61
CA VAL A 342 9.08 -26.38 6.96
C VAL A 342 9.19 -26.42 5.44
N MET A 343 10.22 -25.76 4.90
CA MET A 343 10.39 -25.63 3.45
C MET A 343 11.06 -26.84 2.79
N ARG A 344 11.65 -27.77 3.54
CA ARG A 344 12.33 -28.94 2.98
C ARG A 344 11.43 -29.75 2.05
N GLY A 345 11.86 -29.93 0.80
CA GLY A 345 11.13 -30.63 -0.25
C GLY A 345 9.91 -29.87 -0.79
N ARG A 346 9.81 -28.57 -0.50
CA ARG A 346 8.73 -27.69 -1.00
C ARG A 346 9.23 -26.82 -2.16
N PRO A 347 8.34 -26.37 -3.05
CA PRO A 347 8.72 -25.54 -4.19
C PRO A 347 9.53 -24.28 -3.81
N GLY A 348 9.12 -23.58 -2.75
CA GLY A 348 9.84 -22.40 -2.26
C GLY A 348 11.15 -22.67 -1.49
N GLU A 349 11.61 -23.92 -1.34
CA GLU A 349 12.88 -24.23 -0.65
C GLU A 349 14.07 -23.50 -1.28
N ALA A 350 14.07 -23.39 -2.61
CA ALA A 350 15.12 -22.69 -3.35
C ALA A 350 15.08 -21.16 -3.15
N GLY A 351 13.99 -20.63 -2.61
CA GLY A 351 13.75 -19.19 -2.43
C GLY A 351 14.09 -18.64 -1.05
N ILE A 352 14.40 -19.49 -0.07
CA ILE A 352 14.77 -19.02 1.26
C ILE A 352 16.27 -18.74 1.35
N ALA A 353 16.64 -17.63 1.99
CA ALA A 353 18.03 -17.29 2.26
C ALA A 353 18.19 -16.68 3.65
N LEU A 354 19.35 -16.90 4.26
CA LEU A 354 19.78 -16.25 5.49
C LEU A 354 21.14 -15.61 5.21
N VAL A 355 21.26 -14.31 5.45
CA VAL A 355 22.45 -13.50 5.14
C VAL A 355 22.70 -12.47 6.24
N ASP A 356 23.93 -11.97 6.35
CA ASP A 356 24.28 -10.88 7.27
C ASP A 356 24.49 -9.52 6.58
N GLU A 357 24.91 -9.54 5.31
CA GLU A 357 25.23 -8.34 4.55
C GLU A 357 24.07 -7.86 3.69
N VAL A 358 23.88 -6.54 3.65
CA VAL A 358 22.83 -5.90 2.82
C VAL A 358 23.02 -6.22 1.34
N ALA A 359 24.27 -6.23 0.87
CA ALA A 359 24.59 -6.51 -0.52
C ALA A 359 24.13 -7.91 -0.94
N ASP A 360 24.26 -8.91 -0.06
CA ASP A 360 23.85 -10.29 -0.32
C ASP A 360 22.32 -10.41 -0.35
N ALA A 361 21.62 -9.69 0.54
CA ALA A 361 20.15 -9.65 0.49
C ALA A 361 19.63 -9.02 -0.80
N VAL A 362 20.24 -7.90 -1.25
CA VAL A 362 19.91 -7.27 -2.52
C VAL A 362 20.21 -8.22 -3.69
N ALA A 363 21.35 -8.90 -3.68
CA ALA A 363 21.73 -9.85 -4.72
C ALA A 363 20.75 -11.03 -4.81
N ALA A 364 20.32 -11.59 -3.68
CA ALA A 364 19.36 -12.68 -3.62
C ALA A 364 18.00 -12.28 -4.26
N ILE A 365 17.51 -11.08 -3.96
CA ILE A 365 16.27 -10.55 -4.55
C ILE A 365 16.45 -10.15 -6.03
N ALA A 366 17.61 -9.60 -6.39
CA ALA A 366 17.89 -9.17 -7.76
C ALA A 366 18.05 -10.36 -8.72
N ALA A 367 18.62 -11.48 -8.25
CA ALA A 367 18.77 -12.70 -9.04
C ALA A 367 17.44 -13.38 -9.37
N PHE A 368 16.36 -13.07 -8.64
CA PHE A 368 15.06 -13.65 -8.86
C PHE A 368 14.32 -12.98 -10.03
N GLU A 369 13.88 -13.81 -10.98
CA GLU A 369 12.93 -13.44 -12.01
C GLU A 369 11.62 -14.19 -11.78
N PRO A 370 10.52 -13.52 -11.35
CA PRO A 370 9.21 -14.13 -11.32
C PRO A 370 8.84 -14.75 -12.69
N ALA A 371 8.21 -15.91 -12.65
CA ALA A 371 7.63 -16.52 -13.84
C ALA A 371 6.68 -15.51 -14.56
N PRO A 372 6.65 -15.47 -15.90
CA PRO A 372 5.82 -14.53 -16.63
C PRO A 372 4.36 -14.62 -16.18
N SER A 373 3.82 -13.46 -15.80
CA SER A 373 2.52 -13.26 -15.16
C SER A 373 1.39 -14.01 -15.87
N GLY A 374 0.85 -15.01 -15.18
CA GLY A 374 -0.29 -15.83 -15.61
C GLY A 374 -0.85 -16.67 -14.45
N ALA A 375 0.03 -17.09 -13.54
CA ALA A 375 -0.38 -17.55 -12.22
C ALA A 375 -0.47 -16.33 -11.29
N SER A 376 -1.67 -16.04 -10.77
CA SER A 376 -1.76 -15.25 -9.56
C SER A 376 -0.93 -15.97 -8.49
N LEU A 377 0.11 -15.33 -7.96
CA LEU A 377 0.81 -15.82 -6.76
C LEU A 377 -0.17 -16.07 -5.60
N HIS A 378 -1.38 -15.48 -5.68
CA HIS A 378 -2.44 -15.53 -4.68
C HIS A 378 -3.76 -16.04 -5.29
N ALA A 379 -3.72 -17.04 -6.17
CA ALA A 379 -4.92 -17.84 -6.38
C ALA A 379 -5.28 -18.45 -5.02
N ALA A 380 -6.52 -18.23 -4.56
CA ALA A 380 -7.00 -18.82 -3.30
C ALA A 380 -6.60 -20.29 -3.28
N ALA A 381 -5.97 -20.73 -2.18
CA ALA A 381 -5.59 -22.12 -2.01
C ALA A 381 -6.78 -23.00 -2.39
N PRO A 382 -6.61 -24.03 -3.26
CA PRO A 382 -7.73 -24.90 -3.61
C PRO A 382 -8.32 -25.42 -2.30
N GLU A 383 -9.61 -25.17 -2.08
CA GLU A 383 -10.33 -25.71 -0.94
C GLU A 383 -10.07 -27.22 -0.91
N ASP A 384 -9.34 -27.68 0.11
CA ASP A 384 -9.07 -29.09 0.33
C ASP A 384 -10.43 -29.73 0.60
N ARG A 385 -11.08 -30.24 -0.46
CA ARG A 385 -12.35 -30.96 -0.37
C ARG A 385 -12.11 -32.21 0.46
N ARG A 386 -12.31 -32.11 1.77
CA ARG A 386 -12.45 -33.24 2.68
C ARG A 386 -13.86 -33.33 3.20
#